data_AF-V4QFY9-F1
#
_entry.id   AF-V4QFY9-F1
#
_cell.length_a   1.000
_cell.length_b   1.000
_cell.length_c   1.000
_cell.angle_alpha   90.00
_cell.angle_beta   90.00
_cell.angle_gamma   90.00
#
_symmetry.space_group_name_H-M   'P 1'
#
loop_
_entity.id
_entity.type
_entity.pdbx_description
1 polymer ?
#
loop_
_entity_poly.entity_id
_entity_poly.type
_entity_poly.pdbx_seq_one_letter_code
_entity_poly.pdbx_strand_id
1 'polypeptide(L)'
;MNDHQPWIQHYRANGVVLNETDYGYGPVFILGDDLAEKEQQYVIKISPSRPDGGRRLAVAVALQWSDKQPGEIADYTLQPESSCLDCAPGELEISDSGLLSMMARQDTASSIHYCCGWMLQLPIAYVEPARQAIALAIAALPKE
;
A
#
# COMPACT_ATOMS: atom_id res chain seq x y z
N MET A 1 -17.91 15.89 -8.31
CA MET A 1 -17.42 14.92 -7.31
C MET A 1 -18.57 13.95 -7.07
N ASN A 2 -18.37 12.65 -7.28
CA ASN A 2 -19.42 11.64 -7.08
C ASN A 2 -19.42 11.24 -5.60
N ASP A 3 -20.39 11.75 -4.85
CA ASP A 3 -20.52 11.57 -3.39
C ASP A 3 -20.98 10.15 -2.95
N HIS A 4 -20.89 9.16 -3.84
CA HIS A 4 -21.40 7.79 -3.61
C HIS A 4 -20.43 6.69 -4.08
N GLN A 5 -19.13 6.88 -3.90
CA GLN A 5 -18.20 5.76 -4.04
C GLN A 5 -18.44 4.75 -2.91
N PRO A 6 -18.81 3.50 -3.21
CA PRO A 6 -19.00 2.50 -2.18
C PRO A 6 -17.66 2.17 -1.53
N TRP A 7 -17.63 2.21 -0.20
CA TRP A 7 -16.52 1.72 0.60
C TRP A 7 -16.91 0.35 1.15
N ILE A 8 -16.14 -0.68 0.83
CA ILE A 8 -16.32 -2.03 1.36
C ILE A 8 -15.31 -2.23 2.48
N GLN A 9 -15.78 -2.42 3.71
CA GLN A 9 -14.90 -2.68 4.85
C GLN A 9 -14.55 -4.17 4.94
N HIS A 10 -13.26 -4.49 4.85
CA HIS A 10 -12.73 -5.85 4.93
C HIS A 10 -12.19 -6.19 6.32
N TYR A 11 -11.74 -5.18 7.06
CA TYR A 11 -11.17 -5.33 8.40
C TYR A 11 -11.42 -4.07 9.23
N ARG A 12 -11.69 -4.27 10.52
CA ARG A 12 -11.71 -3.20 11.54
C ARG A 12 -11.45 -3.79 12.92
N ALA A 13 -10.25 -3.58 13.44
CA ALA A 13 -9.89 -3.97 14.80
C ALA A 13 -8.60 -3.26 15.24
N ASN A 14 -8.40 -3.13 16.57
CA ASN A 14 -7.17 -2.60 17.16
C ASN A 14 -6.76 -1.21 16.61
N GLY A 15 -7.73 -0.36 16.29
CA GLY A 15 -7.50 0.98 15.73
C GLY A 15 -7.06 1.00 14.26
N VAL A 16 -7.14 -0.13 13.55
CA VAL A 16 -6.77 -0.25 12.13
C VAL A 16 -7.98 -0.67 11.30
N VAL A 17 -8.11 -0.07 10.12
CA VAL A 17 -9.14 -0.39 9.13
C VAL A 17 -8.52 -0.79 7.79
N LEU A 18 -9.16 -1.73 7.11
CA LEU A 18 -8.92 -2.03 5.70
C LEU A 18 -10.23 -1.83 4.95
N ASN A 19 -10.21 -0.95 3.96
CA ASN A 19 -11.33 -0.73 3.08
C ASN A 19 -10.94 -0.92 1.62
N GLU A 20 -11.92 -1.26 0.80
CA GLU A 20 -11.82 -1.28 -0.66
C GLU A 20 -12.72 -0.19 -1.24
N THR A 21 -12.23 0.47 -2.28
CA THR A 21 -12.97 1.43 -3.09
C THR A 21 -12.52 1.33 -4.55
N ASP A 22 -13.27 1.90 -5.49
CA ASP A 22 -12.90 1.96 -6.91
C ASP A 22 -13.02 3.40 -7.43
N TYR A 23 -11.89 3.96 -7.85
CA TYR A 23 -11.79 5.31 -8.42
C TYR A 23 -12.12 5.39 -9.92
N GLY A 24 -12.65 4.31 -10.51
CA GLY A 24 -12.93 4.17 -11.94
C GLY A 24 -11.83 3.43 -12.72
N TYR A 25 -10.82 2.92 -12.02
CA TYR A 25 -9.65 2.24 -12.59
C TYR A 25 -9.44 0.82 -12.04
N GLY A 26 -10.36 0.35 -11.20
CA GLY A 26 -10.27 -0.93 -10.50
C GLY A 26 -10.15 -0.74 -8.98
N PRO A 27 -10.12 -1.86 -8.24
CA PRO A 27 -10.15 -1.82 -6.80
C PRO A 27 -8.85 -1.26 -6.22
N VAL A 28 -9.00 -0.43 -5.20
CA VAL A 28 -7.92 0.11 -4.37
C VAL A 28 -8.19 -0.29 -2.92
N PHE A 29 -7.20 -0.95 -2.32
CA PHE A 29 -7.25 -1.41 -0.94
C PHE A 29 -6.51 -0.42 -0.07
N ILE A 30 -7.24 0.20 0.86
CA ILE A 30 -6.80 1.30 1.70
C ILE A 30 -6.72 0.81 3.13
N LEU A 31 -5.50 0.63 3.61
CA LEU A 31 -5.13 0.29 4.97
C LEU A 31 -4.77 1.56 5.72
N GLY A 32 -5.31 1.76 6.92
CA GLY A 32 -4.92 2.91 7.73
C GLY A 32 -5.51 2.92 9.12
N ASP A 33 -5.25 3.99 9.87
CA ASP A 33 -5.87 4.18 11.17
C ASP A 33 -7.38 4.34 11.05
N ASP A 34 -8.08 3.83 12.05
CA ASP A 34 -9.51 4.04 12.23
C ASP A 34 -9.78 5.51 12.58
N LEU A 35 -10.30 6.24 11.60
CA LEU A 35 -10.67 7.66 11.68
C LEU A 35 -11.63 8.00 12.82
N ALA A 36 -12.32 7.01 13.39
CA ALA A 36 -13.23 7.23 14.51
C ALA A 36 -12.50 7.58 15.82
N GLU A 37 -11.19 7.27 15.94
CA GLU A 37 -10.50 7.38 17.23
C GLU A 37 -9.30 8.35 17.25
N LYS A 38 -8.64 8.68 16.12
CA LYS A 38 -7.45 9.57 16.06
C LYS A 38 -7.22 10.24 14.68
N GLU A 39 -6.28 11.20 14.62
CA GLU A 39 -5.64 11.65 13.38
C GLU A 39 -4.92 10.48 12.69
N GLN A 40 -5.03 10.34 11.36
CA GLN A 40 -4.51 9.20 10.59
C GLN A 40 -2.99 9.26 10.46
N GLN A 41 -2.24 8.43 11.19
CA GLN A 41 -0.79 8.38 11.11
C GLN A 41 -0.31 7.65 9.85
N TYR A 42 -1.04 6.62 9.42
CA TYR A 42 -0.68 5.80 8.26
C TYR A 42 -1.88 5.61 7.32
N VAL A 43 -1.66 5.88 6.02
CA VAL A 43 -2.58 5.48 4.94
C VAL A 43 -1.77 4.80 3.84
N ILE A 44 -1.98 3.49 3.69
CA ILE A 44 -1.33 2.67 2.67
C ILE A 44 -2.39 2.26 1.66
N LYS A 45 -2.14 2.57 0.39
CA LYS A 45 -2.97 2.19 -0.75
C LYS A 45 -2.25 1.14 -1.56
N ILE A 46 -2.93 0.02 -1.81
CA ILE A 46 -2.44 -1.05 -2.68
C ILE A 46 -3.47 -1.23 -3.79
N SER A 47 -3.02 -1.21 -5.04
CA SER A 47 -3.90 -1.42 -6.19
C SER A 47 -3.19 -2.20 -7.28
N PRO A 48 -3.91 -2.98 -8.10
CA PRO A 48 -3.39 -3.49 -9.37
C PRO A 48 -2.86 -2.33 -10.22
N SER A 49 -1.60 -2.41 -10.67
CA SER A 49 -1.05 -1.40 -11.60
C SER A 49 -1.57 -1.63 -13.01
N ARG A 50 -1.82 -0.54 -13.72
CA ARG A 50 -2.05 -0.47 -15.18
C ARG A 50 -1.33 0.80 -15.65
N PRO A 51 -0.38 0.74 -16.60
CA PRO A 51 -0.59 0.17 -17.94
C PRO A 51 0.57 -0.72 -18.44
N ASP A 52 0.36 -1.49 -19.52
CA ASP A 52 1.38 -2.29 -20.26
C ASP A 52 1.61 -3.75 -19.83
N GLY A 53 0.58 -4.41 -19.30
CA GLY A 53 0.41 -5.87 -19.46
C GLY A 53 1.10 -6.78 -18.44
N GLY A 54 1.75 -6.24 -17.41
CA GLY A 54 2.31 -7.03 -16.30
C GLY A 54 1.33 -7.24 -15.14
N ARG A 55 1.39 -8.40 -14.48
CA ARG A 55 0.75 -8.63 -13.18
C ARG A 55 1.54 -7.90 -12.09
N ARG A 56 1.34 -6.59 -11.93
CA ARG A 56 2.08 -5.75 -10.96
C ARG A 56 1.15 -4.99 -10.02
N LEU A 57 1.65 -4.67 -8.84
CA LEU A 57 0.99 -3.89 -7.81
C LEU A 57 1.62 -2.50 -7.71
N ALA A 58 0.78 -1.48 -7.63
CA ALA A 58 1.16 -0.13 -7.23
C ALA A 58 0.90 0.03 -5.73
N VAL A 59 1.87 0.59 -5.01
CA VAL A 59 1.77 0.86 -3.58
C VAL A 59 2.09 2.32 -3.32
N ALA A 60 1.19 3.00 -2.62
CA ALA A 60 1.41 4.37 -2.15
C ALA A 60 1.24 4.39 -0.63
N VAL A 61 2.23 4.96 0.07
CA VAL A 61 2.12 5.21 1.51
C VAL A 61 2.06 6.72 1.72
N ALA A 62 1.01 7.19 2.38
CA ALA A 62 0.94 8.52 2.94
C ALA A 62 1.07 8.41 4.46
N LEU A 63 1.89 9.28 5.04
CA LEU A 63 2.14 9.36 6.47
C LEU A 63 1.70 10.76 6.92
N GLN A 64 0.73 10.85 7.84
CA GLN A 64 0.43 12.13 8.49
C GLN A 64 1.20 12.17 9.81
N TRP A 65 1.73 13.34 10.10
CA TRP A 65 2.38 13.61 11.38
C TRP A 65 1.50 14.53 12.21
N SER A 66 1.52 14.34 13.53
CA SER A 66 0.61 14.97 14.49
C SER A 66 1.39 15.82 15.49
N ASP A 67 0.89 17.03 15.75
CA ASP A 67 1.45 18.10 16.59
C ASP A 67 1.68 17.71 18.07
N LYS A 68 1.31 16.50 18.48
CA LYS A 68 1.58 15.94 19.82
C LYS A 68 3.00 15.38 19.98
N GLN A 69 3.79 15.26 18.91
CA GLN A 69 5.21 14.85 18.97
C GLN A 69 6.06 15.67 17.96
N PRO A 70 6.84 16.69 18.39
CA PRO A 70 7.42 17.71 17.51
C PRO A 70 8.73 17.32 16.76
N GLY A 71 8.94 17.87 15.55
CA GLY A 71 9.92 17.42 14.54
C GLY A 71 9.41 17.15 13.09
N GLU A 72 8.83 18.18 12.44
CA GLU A 72 8.77 18.44 10.98
C GLU A 72 8.29 17.35 9.98
N ILE A 73 7.08 17.56 9.44
CA ILE A 73 6.39 16.76 8.41
C ILE A 73 6.87 17.17 7.01
N ALA A 74 7.31 16.22 6.20
CA ALA A 74 7.08 16.29 4.76
C ALA A 74 5.89 15.36 4.47
N ASP A 75 4.96 15.75 3.59
CA ASP A 75 4.02 14.81 2.97
C ASP A 75 4.83 13.77 2.19
N TYR A 76 5.39 12.80 2.90
CA TYR A 76 6.23 11.78 2.31
C TYR A 76 5.31 10.73 1.76
N THR A 77 4.86 10.99 0.53
CA THR A 77 4.28 9.93 -0.27
C THR A 77 5.43 9.05 -0.70
N LEU A 78 5.53 7.83 -0.17
CA LEU A 78 6.32 6.77 -0.82
C LEU A 78 5.55 6.35 -2.07
N GLN A 79 5.53 7.25 -3.04
CA GLN A 79 5.12 6.99 -4.40
C GLN A 79 6.18 7.68 -5.26
N PRO A 80 7.15 6.93 -5.78
CA PRO A 80 8.11 7.50 -6.71
C PRO A 80 7.33 8.04 -7.91
N GLU A 81 7.64 9.25 -8.33
CA GLU A 81 6.97 9.97 -9.44
C GLU A 81 7.07 9.26 -10.80
N SER A 82 7.65 8.06 -10.85
CA SER A 82 7.83 7.24 -12.03
C SER A 82 7.22 5.85 -11.79
N SER A 83 6.46 5.35 -12.77
CA SER A 83 5.87 3.99 -12.82
C SER A 83 6.89 2.85 -12.71
N CYS A 84 8.18 3.16 -12.61
CA CYS A 84 9.27 2.18 -12.55
C CYS A 84 9.31 1.35 -11.27
N LEU A 85 8.51 1.65 -10.24
CA LEU A 85 8.54 0.92 -8.97
C LEU A 85 7.25 0.16 -8.63
N ASP A 86 6.37 -0.06 -9.60
CA ASP A 86 5.36 -1.12 -9.47
C ASP A 86 6.08 -2.44 -9.19
N CYS A 87 5.52 -3.29 -8.33
CA CYS A 87 6.18 -4.50 -7.86
C CYS A 87 5.40 -5.76 -8.26
N ALA A 88 6.10 -6.87 -8.45
CA ALA A 88 5.44 -8.17 -8.64
C ALA A 88 4.77 -8.61 -7.32
N PRO A 89 3.78 -9.53 -7.35
CA PRO A 89 3.10 -10.04 -6.16
C PRO A 89 4.03 -10.50 -5.03
N GLY A 90 5.19 -11.10 -5.36
CA GLY A 90 6.17 -11.57 -4.38
C GLY A 90 7.24 -10.54 -3.98
N GLU A 91 7.08 -9.28 -4.40
CA GLU A 91 8.02 -8.19 -4.09
C GLU A 91 7.45 -7.21 -3.05
N LEU A 92 6.22 -7.44 -2.57
CA LEU A 92 5.56 -6.71 -1.49
C LEU A 92 5.21 -7.67 -0.36
N GLU A 93 5.85 -7.49 0.80
CA GLU A 93 5.75 -8.44 1.93
C GLU A 93 5.62 -7.71 3.26
N ILE A 94 5.01 -8.37 4.25
CA ILE A 94 4.99 -7.90 5.63
C ILE A 94 5.39 -9.02 6.60
N SER A 95 6.37 -8.75 7.45
CA SER A 95 6.83 -9.68 8.49
C SER A 95 5.86 -9.76 9.67
N ASP A 96 5.99 -10.80 10.50
CA ASP A 96 5.25 -10.90 11.78
C ASP A 96 5.56 -9.75 12.74
N SER A 97 6.72 -9.11 12.59
CA SER A 97 7.13 -7.96 13.40
C SER A 97 6.61 -6.62 12.84
N GLY A 98 5.83 -6.62 11.76
CA GLY A 98 5.28 -5.41 11.15
C GLY A 98 6.22 -4.68 10.18
N LEU A 99 7.31 -5.31 9.73
CA LEU A 99 8.16 -4.72 8.70
C LEU A 99 7.50 -4.93 7.33
N LEU A 100 6.88 -3.88 6.78
CA LEU A 100 6.34 -3.85 5.42
C LEU A 100 7.46 -3.44 4.46
N SER A 101 7.71 -4.24 3.43
CA SER A 101 8.75 -3.98 2.44
C SER A 101 8.20 -4.12 1.03
N MET A 102 8.66 -3.23 0.16
CA MET A 102 8.45 -3.31 -1.28
C MET A 102 9.82 -3.27 -1.94
N MET A 103 10.20 -4.29 -2.70
CA MET A 103 11.50 -4.39 -3.38
C MET A 103 11.30 -4.76 -4.85
N ALA A 104 10.98 -3.76 -5.67
CA ALA A 104 10.70 -3.96 -7.09
C ALA A 104 11.98 -4.27 -7.87
N ARG A 105 12.01 -5.40 -8.58
CA ARG A 105 13.09 -5.74 -9.50
C ARG A 105 13.05 -4.84 -10.73
N GLN A 106 14.21 -4.34 -11.10
CA GLN A 106 14.45 -3.56 -12.32
C GLN A 106 15.19 -4.43 -13.33
N ASP A 107 14.73 -4.37 -14.58
CA ASP A 107 15.44 -4.98 -15.69
C ASP A 107 16.71 -4.18 -15.98
N THR A 108 17.86 -4.85 -15.90
CA THR A 108 19.15 -4.25 -16.31
C THR A 108 19.62 -4.93 -17.58
N ALA A 109 20.43 -4.22 -18.38
CA ALA A 109 21.06 -4.79 -19.58
C ALA A 109 22.12 -5.88 -19.26
N SER A 110 22.28 -6.24 -17.98
CA SER A 110 23.26 -7.21 -17.49
C SER A 110 22.56 -8.37 -16.78
N SER A 111 23.26 -9.48 -16.56
CA SER A 111 22.77 -10.61 -15.76
C SER A 111 22.59 -10.31 -14.25
N ILE A 112 22.66 -9.03 -13.87
CA ILE A 112 22.50 -8.56 -12.49
C ILE A 112 21.03 -8.18 -12.26
N HIS A 113 20.42 -8.80 -11.26
CA HIS A 113 19.12 -8.37 -10.74
C HIS A 113 19.35 -7.18 -9.80
N TYR A 114 18.88 -6.01 -10.21
CA TYR A 114 18.86 -4.81 -9.36
C TYR A 114 17.45 -4.67 -8.77
N CYS A 115 17.36 -4.52 -7.45
CA CYS A 115 16.09 -4.27 -6.77
C CYS A 115 16.11 -2.87 -6.13
N CYS A 116 15.01 -2.15 -6.25
CA CYS A 116 14.85 -0.82 -5.66
C CYS A 116 13.49 -0.75 -4.95
N GLY A 117 13.44 -0.06 -3.82
CA GLY A 117 12.20 0.11 -3.08
C GLY A 117 12.40 0.64 -1.68
N TRP A 118 11.52 0.26 -0.76
CA TRP A 118 11.44 0.86 0.58
C TRP A 118 11.02 -0.16 1.63
N MET A 119 11.28 0.19 2.89
CA MET A 119 10.82 -0.55 4.06
C MET A 119 10.17 0.42 5.03
N LEU A 120 9.09 -0.01 5.66
CA LEU A 120 8.32 0.75 6.63
C LEU A 120 8.00 -0.15 7.83
N GLN A 121 8.41 0.29 9.02
CA GLN A 121 8.05 -0.38 10.25
C GLN A 121 6.66 0.08 10.68
N LEU A 122 5.68 -0.82 10.61
CA LEU A 122 4.32 -0.61 11.07
C LEU A 122 4.11 -1.20 12.47
N PRO A 123 3.13 -0.71 13.24
CA PRO A 123 2.66 -1.38 14.45
C PRO A 123 2.14 -2.79 14.14
N ILE A 124 2.28 -3.72 15.10
CA ILE A 124 1.84 -5.13 14.95
C ILE A 124 0.35 -5.22 14.57
N ALA A 125 -0.48 -4.26 14.99
CA ALA A 125 -1.90 -4.20 14.64
C ALA A 125 -2.16 -4.13 13.11
N TYR A 126 -1.17 -3.69 12.33
CA TYR A 126 -1.26 -3.62 10.86
C TYR A 126 -0.92 -4.93 10.15
N VAL A 127 -0.32 -5.92 10.83
CA VAL A 127 0.20 -7.14 10.18
C VAL A 127 -0.89 -7.90 9.43
N GLU A 128 -1.93 -8.32 10.14
CA GLU A 128 -3.05 -9.07 9.54
C GLU A 128 -3.82 -8.28 8.47
N PRO A 129 -4.24 -7.02 8.70
CA PRO A 129 -4.94 -6.29 7.66
C PRO A 129 -4.03 -5.94 6.46
N ALA A 130 -2.71 -5.77 6.64
CA ALA A 130 -1.79 -5.63 5.51
C ALA A 130 -1.68 -6.92 4.69
N ARG A 131 -1.55 -8.09 5.33
CA ARG A 131 -1.57 -9.40 4.66
C ARG A 131 -2.84 -9.57 3.84
N GLN A 132 -3.98 -9.24 4.43
CA GLN A 132 -5.27 -9.30 3.76
C GLN A 132 -5.33 -8.33 2.56
N ALA A 133 -4.88 -7.09 2.73
CA ALA A 133 -4.84 -6.10 1.65
C ALA A 133 -3.97 -6.56 0.47
N ILE A 134 -2.78 -7.09 0.75
CA ILE A 134 -1.87 -7.65 -0.26
C ILE A 134 -2.55 -8.81 -0.99
N ALA A 135 -3.15 -9.76 -0.27
CA ALA A 135 -3.83 -10.91 -0.85
C ALA A 135 -5.00 -10.49 -1.74
N LEU A 136 -5.82 -9.53 -1.30
CA LEU A 136 -6.93 -8.98 -2.08
C LEU A 136 -6.43 -8.28 -3.36
N ALA A 137 -5.36 -7.49 -3.25
CA ALA A 137 -4.76 -6.82 -4.40
C ALA A 137 -4.20 -7.81 -5.43
N ILE A 138 -3.53 -8.87 -4.97
CA ILE A 138 -3.03 -9.95 -5.83
C ILE A 138 -4.19 -10.68 -6.52
N ALA A 139 -5.27 -10.96 -5.78
CA ALA A 139 -6.46 -11.61 -6.33
C ALA A 139 -7.18 -10.76 -7.39
N ALA A 140 -7.07 -9.43 -7.30
CA ALA A 140 -7.62 -8.48 -8.26
C ALA A 140 -6.77 -8.29 -9.53
N LEU A 141 -5.55 -8.85 -9.58
CA LEU A 141 -4.73 -8.83 -10.79
C LEU A 141 -5.37 -9.67 -11.91
N PRO A 142 -5.10 -9.34 -13.18
CA PRO A 142 -5.47 -10.21 -14.30
C PRO A 142 -4.94 -11.64 -14.08
N LYS A 143 -5.75 -12.63 -14.49
CA LYS A 143 -5.31 -14.02 -14.54
C LYS A 143 -4.26 -14.19 -15.64
N GLU A 144 -3.31 -15.10 -15.41
CA GLU A 144 -2.36 -15.55 -16.44
C GLU A 144 -3.06 -16.29 -17.59
#